data_AF-A0A8D0HM53-F1
#
_entry.id   AF-A0A8D0HM53-F1
#
_cell.length_a   1.000
_cell.length_b   1.000
_cell.length_c   1.000
_cell.angle_alpha   90.00
_cell.angle_beta   90.00
_cell.angle_gamma   90.00
#
_symmetry.space_group_name_H-M   'P 1'
#
loop_
_entity.id
_entity.type
_entity.pdbx_description
1 polymer ?
#
loop_
_entity_poly.entity_id
_entity_poly.type
_entity_poly.pdbx_seq_one_letter_code
_entity_poly.pdbx_strand_id
1 'polypeptide(L)'
;MEKALCLYIFLSRWHFLNALFTVEVFQSLYTAEHGGNVTMGCKFPMEDQLKLELLSIIWEKKELELTKEVYQLRDGKEDLKIQHSNFQGRATLLKERLNLGQSVLQIANVKRTDAGIYRCLISYGAADYKLVTLEVKAPYREITKSSRTVQTMAGHQEWELTCQSEGYPEAEVFWQSEYGQDLSDQQMGDSSS
;
A
#
# COMPACT_ATOMS: atom_id res chain seq x y z
N MET A 1 31.80 -38.92 31.45
CA MET A 1 31.51 -37.54 31.90
C MET A 1 31.13 -36.60 30.76
N GLU A 2 31.56 -36.83 29.50
CA GLU A 2 31.20 -35.99 28.34
C GLU A 2 29.69 -35.94 27.99
N LYS A 3 28.97 -37.07 28.13
CA LYS A 3 27.53 -37.12 27.77
C LYS A 3 26.65 -36.26 28.67
N ALA A 4 27.03 -36.08 29.94
CA ALA A 4 26.29 -35.24 30.89
C ALA A 4 26.52 -33.75 30.63
N LEU A 5 27.71 -33.36 30.16
CA LEU A 5 28.05 -31.99 29.79
C LEU A 5 27.24 -31.52 28.57
N CYS A 6 27.10 -32.37 27.54
CA CYS A 6 26.28 -32.07 26.36
C CYS A 6 24.80 -31.87 26.71
N LEU A 7 24.22 -32.73 27.56
CA LEU A 7 22.84 -32.57 28.02
C LEU A 7 22.64 -31.27 28.80
N TYR A 8 23.62 -30.87 29.62
CA TYR A 8 23.58 -29.60 30.36
C TYR A 8 23.69 -28.37 29.44
N ILE A 9 24.51 -28.45 28.37
CA ILE A 9 24.62 -27.40 27.34
C ILE A 9 23.34 -27.31 26.50
N PHE A 10 22.69 -28.44 26.20
CA PHE A 10 21.40 -28.46 25.48
C PHE A 10 20.25 -27.92 26.35
N LEU A 11 20.22 -28.25 27.64
CA LEU A 11 19.21 -27.73 28.59
C LEU A 11 19.42 -26.24 28.91
N SER A 12 20.67 -25.77 29.02
CA SER A 12 20.96 -24.34 29.21
C SER A 12 20.71 -23.51 27.95
N ARG A 13 20.93 -24.07 26.76
CA ARG A 13 20.51 -23.46 25.48
C ARG A 13 18.99 -23.40 25.32
N TRP A 14 18.25 -24.35 25.91
CA TRP A 14 16.78 -24.33 25.90
C TRP A 14 16.20 -23.22 26.79
N HIS A 15 16.90 -22.85 27.86
CA HIS A 15 16.48 -21.80 28.80
C HIS A 15 16.78 -20.36 28.35
N PHE A 16 17.43 -20.14 27.21
CA PHE A 16 17.81 -18.81 26.72
C PHE A 16 17.44 -18.58 25.25
N LEU A 17 16.23 -18.96 24.84
CA LEU A 17 15.58 -18.30 23.70
C LEU A 17 14.77 -17.13 24.24
N ASN A 18 15.45 -16.02 24.56
CA ASN A 18 14.75 -14.74 24.72
C ASN A 18 14.10 -14.44 23.36
N ALA A 19 12.77 -14.41 23.32
CA ALA A 19 12.06 -13.97 22.12
C ALA A 19 12.47 -12.51 21.84
N LEU A 20 13.09 -12.26 20.68
CA LEU A 20 13.42 -10.90 20.26
C LEU A 20 12.11 -10.15 19.97
N PHE A 21 12.02 -8.90 20.43
CA PHE A 21 10.95 -8.00 20.01
C PHE A 21 11.05 -7.78 18.51
N THR A 22 10.08 -8.34 17.77
CA THR A 22 10.08 -8.32 16.31
C THR A 22 8.71 -7.87 15.83
N VAL A 23 8.69 -6.80 15.05
CA VAL A 23 7.48 -6.35 14.34
C VAL A 23 7.29 -7.23 13.11
N GLU A 24 6.06 -7.67 12.89
CA GLU A 24 5.66 -8.44 11.71
C GLU A 24 4.64 -7.66 10.90
N VAL A 25 4.57 -7.88 9.59
CA VAL A 25 3.53 -7.28 8.74
C VAL A 25 2.42 -8.29 8.49
N PHE A 26 1.17 -7.85 8.34
CA PHE A 26 0.11 -8.77 7.91
C PHE A 26 0.34 -9.21 6.46
N GLN A 27 0.72 -8.26 5.62
CA GLN A 27 1.01 -8.41 4.20
C GLN A 27 2.12 -7.41 3.83
N SER A 28 3.00 -7.77 2.89
CA SER A 28 4.06 -6.89 2.41
C SER A 28 3.59 -5.94 1.29
N LEU A 29 2.47 -6.27 0.63
CA LEU A 29 1.88 -5.52 -0.48
C LEU A 29 0.38 -5.36 -0.26
N TYR A 30 -0.11 -4.14 -0.44
CA TYR A 30 -1.51 -3.78 -0.41
C TYR A 30 -1.87 -3.09 -1.72
N THR A 31 -3.10 -3.33 -2.21
CA THR A 31 -3.64 -2.65 -3.40
C THR A 31 -4.90 -1.90 -3.01
N ALA A 32 -5.04 -0.67 -3.48
CA ALA A 32 -6.22 0.16 -3.23
C ALA A 32 -6.71 0.81 -4.53
N GLU A 33 -8.02 0.96 -4.68
CA GLU A 33 -8.59 1.77 -5.76
C GLU A 33 -8.49 3.26 -5.42
N HIS A 34 -8.22 4.10 -6.41
CA HIS A 34 -8.25 5.55 -6.30
C HIS A 34 -9.62 6.02 -5.80
N GLY A 35 -9.65 6.90 -4.80
CA GLY A 35 -10.86 7.35 -4.10
C GLY A 35 -11.40 6.35 -3.07
N GLY A 36 -10.89 5.11 -3.04
CA GLY A 36 -11.23 4.10 -2.05
C GLY A 36 -10.52 4.29 -0.71
N ASN A 37 -10.55 3.23 0.11
CA ASN A 37 -9.88 3.19 1.40
C ASN A 37 -8.90 2.01 1.45
N VAL A 38 -7.84 2.13 2.25
CA VAL A 38 -6.92 1.02 2.51
C VAL A 38 -6.60 0.91 3.99
N THR A 39 -6.40 -0.32 4.44
CA THR A 39 -6.06 -0.66 5.82
C THR A 39 -4.80 -1.51 5.83
N MET A 40 -3.69 -0.91 6.30
CA MET A 40 -2.38 -1.56 6.37
C MET A 40 -2.05 -1.86 7.84
N GLY A 41 -1.34 -2.97 8.10
CA GLY A 41 -1.16 -3.41 9.48
C GLY A 41 0.15 -4.14 9.77
N CYS A 42 0.64 -3.90 10.98
CA CYS A 42 1.76 -4.63 11.58
C CYS A 42 1.36 -5.21 12.94
N LYS A 43 1.96 -6.34 13.30
CA LYS A 43 1.88 -6.98 14.61
C LYS A 43 3.13 -6.66 15.41
N PHE A 44 2.97 -6.51 16.71
CA PHE A 44 4.07 -6.45 17.65
C PHE A 44 3.77 -7.39 18.83
N PRO A 45 4.79 -8.02 19.41
CA PRO A 45 4.60 -8.90 20.54
C PRO A 45 4.16 -8.10 21.77
N MET A 46 3.17 -8.64 22.47
CA MET A 46 2.77 -8.21 23.81
C MET A 46 2.46 -9.47 24.64
N GLU A 47 2.95 -9.53 25.87
CA GLU A 47 2.78 -10.72 26.74
C GLU A 47 1.51 -10.63 27.59
N ASP A 48 1.16 -9.43 28.06
CA ASP A 48 0.07 -9.17 29.00
C ASP A 48 -0.88 -8.05 28.49
N GLN A 49 -1.53 -7.34 29.42
CA GLN A 49 -2.29 -6.14 29.13
C GLN A 49 -1.41 -5.03 28.57
N LEU A 50 -1.91 -4.41 27.50
CA LEU A 50 -1.25 -3.28 26.86
C LEU A 50 -1.03 -2.11 27.83
N LYS A 51 0.23 -1.70 27.98
CA LYS A 51 0.60 -0.48 28.70
C LYS A 51 0.82 0.66 27.70
N LEU A 52 -0.21 1.46 27.46
CA LEU A 52 -0.17 2.54 26.47
C LEU A 52 0.98 3.53 26.70
N GLU A 53 1.34 3.81 27.96
CA GLU A 53 2.45 4.71 28.33
C GLU A 53 3.83 4.26 27.81
N LEU A 54 4.00 2.96 27.52
CA LEU A 54 5.24 2.42 26.95
C LEU A 54 5.19 2.28 25.43
N LEU A 55 4.02 2.52 24.82
CA LEU A 55 3.77 2.30 23.40
C LEU A 55 4.03 3.57 22.60
N SER A 56 4.93 3.45 21.63
CA SER A 56 5.08 4.42 20.55
C SER A 56 4.90 3.74 19.20
N ILE A 57 4.05 4.31 18.34
CA ILE A 57 3.77 3.83 16.98
C ILE A 57 3.97 5.00 16.02
N ILE A 58 4.79 4.76 15.00
CA ILE A 58 5.07 5.74 13.96
C ILE A 58 4.85 5.07 12.61
N TRP A 59 3.97 5.67 11.80
CA TRP A 59 3.81 5.35 10.39
C TRP A 59 4.38 6.48 9.55
N GLU A 60 5.28 6.12 8.64
CA GLU A 60 5.91 7.06 7.71
C GLU A 60 5.80 6.52 6.29
N LYS A 61 5.59 7.41 5.32
CA LYS A 61 5.81 7.09 3.91
C LYS A 61 7.27 7.40 3.57
N LYS A 62 7.99 6.42 3.04
CA LYS A 62 9.35 6.58 2.53
C LYS A 62 9.27 7.10 1.09
N GLU A 63 9.91 8.24 0.84
CA GLU A 63 10.17 8.75 -0.51
C GLU A 63 11.68 8.96 -0.68
N LEU A 64 12.14 9.21 -1.91
CA LEU A 64 13.57 9.23 -2.25
C LEU A 64 14.37 10.29 -1.48
N GLU A 65 13.77 11.45 -1.25
CA GLU A 65 14.47 12.60 -0.64
C GLU A 65 13.95 12.96 0.76
N LEU A 66 12.71 12.62 1.09
CA LEU A 66 12.04 13.01 2.33
C LEU A 66 11.14 11.89 2.84
N THR A 67 11.03 11.78 4.16
CA THR A 67 10.01 10.96 4.82
C THR A 67 8.79 11.83 5.10
N LYS A 68 7.59 11.28 4.88
CA LYS A 68 6.34 11.95 5.24
C LYS A 68 5.73 11.24 6.43
N GLU A 69 5.53 11.95 7.52
CA GLU A 69 4.86 11.43 8.72
C GLU A 69 3.37 11.22 8.41
N VAL A 70 2.94 9.96 8.44
CA VAL A 70 1.56 9.57 8.12
C VAL A 70 0.74 9.49 9.40
N TYR A 71 1.32 8.99 10.48
CA TYR A 71 0.65 8.91 11.78
C TYR A 71 1.70 8.81 12.90
N GLN A 72 1.41 9.41 14.06
CA GLN A 72 2.27 9.31 15.23
C GLN A 72 1.46 9.16 16.52
N LEU A 73 1.85 8.17 17.32
CA LEU A 73 1.45 7.98 18.70
C LEU A 73 2.73 7.79 19.53
N ARG A 74 2.91 8.58 20.59
CA ARG A 74 4.03 8.49 21.53
C ARG A 74 3.51 8.40 22.94
N ASP A 75 4.04 7.44 23.70
CA ASP A 75 3.67 7.19 25.09
C ASP A 75 2.14 7.13 25.28
N GLY A 76 1.46 6.46 24.34
CA GLY A 76 0.01 6.29 24.34
C GLY A 76 -0.80 7.50 23.87
N LYS A 77 -0.13 8.62 23.56
CA LYS A 77 -0.77 9.87 23.15
C LYS A 77 -0.58 10.11 21.65
N GLU A 78 -1.68 10.39 20.99
CA GLU A 78 -1.72 10.70 19.57
C GLU A 78 -1.32 12.16 19.32
N ASP A 79 -0.47 12.39 18.32
CA ASP A 79 -0.12 13.73 17.84
C ASP A 79 -0.41 13.85 16.33
N LEU A 80 -1.58 14.38 16.01
CA LEU A 80 -2.00 14.60 14.62
C LEU A 80 -1.40 15.86 14.00
N LYS A 81 -0.77 16.76 14.78
CA LYS A 81 -0.20 18.01 14.25
C LYS A 81 1.05 17.76 13.42
N ILE A 82 1.75 16.68 13.70
CA ILE A 82 2.96 16.25 12.99
C ILE A 82 2.62 15.60 11.63
N GLN A 83 1.36 15.20 11.43
CA GLN A 83 0.93 14.54 10.20
C GLN A 83 1.17 15.44 8.99
N HIS A 84 1.87 14.91 7.99
CA HIS A 84 2.12 15.60 6.73
C HIS A 84 0.80 15.96 6.06
N SER A 85 0.74 17.15 5.44
CA SER A 85 -0.49 17.73 4.84
C SER A 85 -1.26 16.76 3.93
N ASN A 86 -0.56 15.96 3.13
CA ASN A 86 -1.17 14.92 2.27
C ASN A 86 -2.02 13.87 3.00
N PHE A 87 -1.86 13.67 4.30
CA PHE A 87 -2.54 12.64 5.09
C PHE A 87 -3.53 13.21 6.11
N GLN A 88 -3.51 14.54 6.32
CA GLN A 88 -4.39 15.22 7.26
C GLN A 88 -5.87 14.95 6.98
N GLY A 89 -6.59 14.56 8.03
CA GLY A 89 -8.03 14.28 7.99
C GLY A 89 -8.44 12.97 7.34
N ARG A 90 -7.50 12.13 6.90
CA ARG A 90 -7.81 10.87 6.21
C ARG A 90 -6.96 9.67 6.60
N ALA A 91 -5.82 9.85 7.27
CA ALA A 91 -5.04 8.75 7.83
C ALA A 91 -5.20 8.69 9.36
N THR A 92 -5.64 7.54 9.87
CA THR A 92 -5.93 7.30 11.30
C THR A 92 -5.48 5.90 11.72
N LEU A 93 -5.24 5.72 13.02
CA LEU A 93 -4.93 4.41 13.60
C LEU A 93 -6.19 3.81 14.24
N LEU A 94 -6.45 2.52 14.01
CA LEU A 94 -7.51 1.77 14.68
C LEU A 94 -7.07 1.39 16.10
N LYS A 95 -7.34 2.28 17.06
CA LYS A 95 -6.86 2.17 18.45
C LYS A 95 -7.38 0.91 19.16
N GLU A 96 -8.54 0.40 18.78
CA GLU A 96 -9.12 -0.85 19.30
C GLU A 96 -8.30 -2.09 18.97
N ARG A 97 -7.46 -2.04 17.92
CA ARG A 97 -6.57 -3.14 17.52
C ARG A 97 -5.30 -3.20 18.35
N LEU A 98 -4.95 -2.13 19.07
CA LEU A 98 -3.74 -2.08 19.90
C LEU A 98 -3.74 -3.14 21.01
N ASN A 99 -4.91 -3.40 21.61
CA ASN A 99 -5.10 -4.44 22.62
C ASN A 99 -4.95 -5.87 22.07
N LEU A 100 -4.72 -6.03 20.77
CA LEU A 100 -4.42 -7.29 20.10
C LEU A 100 -2.97 -7.35 19.61
N GLY A 101 -2.12 -6.40 20.02
CA GLY A 101 -0.75 -6.27 19.52
C GLY A 101 -0.71 -5.86 18.05
N GLN A 102 -1.70 -5.10 17.57
CA GLN A 102 -1.85 -4.76 16.16
C GLN A 102 -1.87 -3.24 15.95
N SER A 103 -0.89 -2.74 15.20
CA SER A 103 -0.87 -1.37 14.68
C SER A 103 -1.52 -1.36 13.31
N VAL A 104 -2.74 -0.85 13.21
CA VAL A 104 -3.53 -0.85 11.97
C VAL A 104 -3.83 0.57 11.53
N LEU A 105 -3.20 0.98 10.44
CA LEU A 105 -3.35 2.29 9.80
C LEU A 105 -4.44 2.22 8.73
N GLN A 106 -5.44 3.09 8.83
CA GLN A 106 -6.45 3.30 7.81
C GLN A 106 -6.14 4.61 7.07
N ILE A 107 -6.14 4.56 5.74
CA ILE A 107 -6.04 5.72 4.86
C ILE A 107 -7.31 5.77 4.00
N ALA A 108 -8.09 6.83 4.16
CA ALA A 108 -9.29 7.07 3.37
C ALA A 108 -9.04 7.95 2.14
N ASN A 109 -9.93 7.88 1.15
CA ASN A 109 -9.85 8.65 -0.09
C ASN A 109 -8.44 8.57 -0.71
N VAL A 110 -8.01 7.36 -1.04
CA VAL A 110 -6.67 7.05 -1.52
C VAL A 110 -6.38 7.77 -2.82
N LYS A 111 -5.24 8.44 -2.90
CA LYS A 111 -4.77 9.19 -4.07
C LYS A 111 -3.65 8.43 -4.77
N ARG A 112 -3.42 8.69 -6.07
CA ARG A 112 -2.28 8.10 -6.81
C ARG A 112 -0.94 8.37 -6.10
N THR A 113 -0.79 9.55 -5.50
CA THR A 113 0.41 9.97 -4.76
C THR A 113 0.62 9.25 -3.42
N ASP A 114 -0.35 8.46 -2.96
CA ASP A 114 -0.22 7.63 -1.76
C ASP A 114 0.57 6.35 -2.04
N ALA A 115 0.68 5.94 -3.31
CA ALA A 115 1.46 4.78 -3.69
C ALA A 115 2.92 4.90 -3.22
N GLY A 116 3.51 3.79 -2.80
CA GLY A 116 4.90 3.71 -2.36
C GLY A 116 5.09 2.86 -1.11
N ILE A 117 6.26 3.01 -0.50
CA ILE A 117 6.69 2.20 0.64
C ILE A 117 6.37 2.94 1.94
N TYR A 118 5.73 2.27 2.87
CA TYR A 118 5.44 2.74 4.22
C TYR A 118 6.27 1.98 5.23
N ARG A 119 6.76 2.68 6.25
CA ARG A 119 7.44 2.13 7.41
C ARG A 119 6.50 2.16 8.61
N CYS A 120 6.24 1.01 9.21
CA CYS A 120 5.64 0.91 10.53
C CYS A 120 6.75 0.67 11.54
N LEU A 121 7.04 1.66 12.38
CA LEU A 121 7.99 1.59 13.49
C LEU A 121 7.20 1.50 14.79
N ILE A 122 7.49 0.48 15.60
CA ILE A 122 6.82 0.26 16.87
C ILE A 122 7.89 0.14 17.94
N SER A 123 7.68 0.85 19.05
CA SER A 123 8.49 0.76 20.25
C SER A 123 7.60 0.40 21.43
N TYR A 124 7.93 -0.70 22.10
CA TYR A 124 7.28 -1.19 23.32
C TYR A 124 8.30 -1.97 24.15
N GLY A 125 9.09 -1.27 24.98
CA GLY A 125 10.26 -1.81 25.70
C GLY A 125 11.49 -2.03 24.81
N ALA A 126 11.28 -2.51 23.59
CA ALA A 126 12.26 -2.54 22.50
C ALA A 126 11.61 -1.99 21.22
N ALA A 127 12.41 -1.70 20.20
CA ALA A 127 11.94 -1.12 18.95
C ALA A 127 12.33 -1.96 17.74
N ASP A 128 11.39 -2.15 16.82
CA ASP A 128 11.63 -2.75 15.51
C ASP A 128 10.70 -2.09 14.50
N TYR A 129 11.01 -2.26 13.21
CA TYR A 129 10.19 -1.76 12.12
C TYR A 129 10.05 -2.78 11.00
N LYS A 130 8.99 -2.61 10.22
CA LYS A 130 8.82 -3.28 8.93
C LYS A 130 8.32 -2.32 7.86
N LEU A 131 8.54 -2.74 6.62
CA LEU A 131 8.13 -2.01 5.43
C LEU A 131 6.92 -2.71 4.80
N VAL A 132 5.95 -1.94 4.33
CA VAL A 132 4.81 -2.39 3.53
C VAL A 132 4.69 -1.53 2.29
N THR A 133 4.28 -2.10 1.18
CA THR A 133 4.11 -1.40 -0.10
C THR A 133 2.63 -1.17 -0.36
N LEU A 134 2.26 0.04 -0.77
CA LEU A 134 0.93 0.38 -1.25
C LEU A 134 0.99 0.62 -2.76
N GLU A 135 0.22 -0.16 -3.50
CA GLU A 135 -0.13 0.10 -4.89
C GLU A 135 -1.51 0.76 -4.96
N VAL A 136 -1.63 1.73 -5.86
CA VAL A 136 -2.90 2.39 -6.15
C VAL A 136 -3.27 2.10 -7.60
N LYS A 137 -4.52 1.70 -7.84
CA LYS A 137 -5.08 1.44 -9.17
C LYS A 137 -6.31 2.32 -9.39
N ALA A 138 -6.57 2.72 -10.61
CA ALA A 138 -7.80 3.39 -11.02
C ALA A 138 -8.32 2.66 -12.27
N PRO A 139 -9.46 1.95 -12.18
CA PRO A 139 -10.00 1.21 -13.30
C PRO A 139 -10.58 2.13 -14.38
N TYR A 140 -10.40 1.76 -15.63
CA TYR A 140 -10.94 2.43 -16.82
C TYR A 140 -12.42 2.08 -17.02
N ARG A 141 -13.33 2.76 -16.29
CA ARG A 141 -14.79 2.45 -16.31
C ARG A 141 -15.59 3.32 -17.28
N GLU A 142 -15.33 4.63 -17.30
CA GLU A 142 -16.06 5.59 -18.14
C GLU A 142 -15.44 5.63 -19.54
N ILE A 143 -15.75 4.62 -20.36
CA ILE A 143 -15.23 4.50 -21.73
C ILE A 143 -16.11 5.29 -22.69
N THR A 144 -15.56 6.39 -23.22
CA THR A 144 -16.18 7.18 -24.28
C THR A 144 -15.75 6.67 -25.64
N LYS A 145 -16.72 6.30 -26.49
CA LYS A 145 -16.47 5.84 -27.86
C LYS A 145 -17.07 6.84 -28.83
N SER A 146 -16.31 7.20 -29.86
CA SER A 146 -16.80 8.06 -30.93
C SER A 146 -16.27 7.59 -32.27
N SER A 147 -16.98 7.96 -33.34
CA SER A 147 -16.59 7.67 -34.71
C SER A 147 -16.84 8.90 -35.56
N ARG A 148 -15.91 9.23 -36.45
CA ARG A 148 -16.12 10.26 -37.47
C ARG A 148 -15.73 9.75 -38.85
N THR A 149 -16.39 10.30 -39.84
CA THR A 149 -16.01 10.09 -41.23
C THR A 149 -14.95 11.10 -41.61
N VAL A 150 -13.88 10.62 -42.24
CA VAL A 150 -12.82 11.44 -42.82
C VAL A 150 -12.77 11.22 -44.33
N GLN A 151 -12.69 12.30 -45.10
CA GLN A 151 -12.48 12.22 -46.54
C GLN A 151 -10.99 12.22 -46.84
N THR A 152 -10.53 11.21 -47.56
CA THR A 152 -9.15 11.12 -48.02
C THR A 152 -8.91 12.07 -49.19
N MET A 153 -7.64 12.42 -49.45
CA MET A 153 -7.26 13.21 -50.62
C MET A 153 -7.64 12.53 -51.96
N ALA A 154 -7.81 11.20 -51.94
CA ALA A 154 -8.27 10.40 -53.08
C ALA A 154 -9.80 10.39 -53.23
N GLY A 155 -10.54 11.17 -52.44
CA GLY A 155 -12.01 11.22 -52.47
C GLY A 155 -12.71 10.01 -51.86
N HIS A 156 -11.97 9.10 -51.22
CA HIS A 156 -12.53 7.94 -50.53
C HIS A 156 -12.96 8.32 -49.11
N GLN A 157 -14.03 7.68 -48.66
CA GLN A 157 -14.56 7.85 -47.31
C GLN A 157 -13.93 6.83 -46.37
N GLU A 158 -13.25 7.31 -45.33
CA GLU A 158 -12.67 6.48 -44.27
C GLU A 158 -13.35 6.77 -42.93
N TRP A 159 -13.24 5.81 -42.01
CA TRP A 159 -13.77 5.91 -40.65
C TRP A 159 -12.61 6.03 -39.68
N GLU A 160 -12.66 7.06 -38.84
CA GLU A 160 -11.79 7.19 -37.69
C GLU A 160 -12.58 6.83 -36.44
N LEU A 161 -12.09 5.86 -35.69
CA LEU A 161 -12.67 5.40 -34.43
C LEU A 161 -11.81 5.90 -33.29
N THR A 162 -12.45 6.35 -32.21
CA THR A 162 -11.76 6.81 -31.01
C THR A 162 -12.37 6.15 -29.78
N CYS A 163 -11.51 5.67 -28.90
CA CYS A 163 -11.85 5.14 -27.59
C CYS A 163 -11.06 5.91 -26.54
N GLN A 164 -11.74 6.51 -25.57
CA GLN A 164 -11.10 7.30 -24.52
C GLN A 164 -11.61 6.86 -23.15
N SER A 165 -10.69 6.68 -22.20
CA SER A 165 -11.02 6.43 -20.80
C SER A 165 -9.85 6.86 -19.92
N GLU A 166 -10.14 7.14 -18.64
CA GLU A 166 -9.15 7.54 -17.65
C GLU A 166 -8.92 6.42 -16.64
N GLY A 167 -7.66 6.20 -16.28
CA GLY A 167 -7.28 5.14 -15.34
C GLY A 167 -5.82 5.21 -14.94
N TYR A 168 -5.39 4.22 -14.15
CA TYR A 168 -4.02 4.07 -13.67
C TYR A 168 -3.76 2.63 -13.19
N PRO A 169 -2.61 2.00 -13.48
CA PRO A 169 -1.52 2.49 -14.33
C PRO A 169 -1.96 2.61 -15.80
N GLU A 170 -1.06 3.11 -16.65
CA GLU A 170 -1.26 3.16 -18.10
C GLU A 170 -1.72 1.81 -18.65
N ALA A 171 -2.72 1.83 -19.52
CA ALA A 171 -3.33 0.65 -20.10
C ALA A 171 -3.01 0.52 -21.59
N GLU A 172 -3.03 -0.73 -22.06
CA GLU A 172 -2.96 -1.06 -23.47
C GLU A 172 -4.38 -1.03 -24.08
N VAL A 173 -4.49 -0.50 -25.30
CA VAL A 173 -5.74 -0.42 -26.06
C VAL A 173 -5.66 -1.40 -27.23
N PHE A 174 -6.71 -2.20 -27.41
CA PHE A 174 -6.80 -3.17 -28.50
C PHE A 174 -8.10 -2.95 -29.27
N TRP A 175 -8.00 -3.05 -30.60
CA TRP A 175 -9.13 -2.95 -31.50
C TRP A 175 -9.41 -4.32 -32.11
N GLN A 176 -10.66 -4.77 -32.05
CA GLN A 176 -11.06 -6.08 -32.55
C GLN A 176 -12.32 -5.97 -33.42
N SER A 177 -12.33 -6.67 -34.55
CA SER A 177 -13.53 -6.80 -35.40
C SER A 177 -14.56 -7.73 -34.77
N GLU A 178 -15.79 -7.74 -35.30
CA GLU A 178 -16.83 -8.68 -34.89
C GLU A 178 -16.44 -10.15 -35.09
N TYR A 179 -15.50 -10.43 -36.01
CA TYR A 179 -15.00 -11.76 -36.32
C TYR A 179 -13.77 -12.15 -35.48
N GLY A 180 -13.38 -11.30 -34.53
CA GLY A 180 -12.24 -11.54 -33.66
C GLY A 180 -10.88 -11.18 -34.25
N GLN A 181 -10.83 -10.54 -35.43
CA GLN A 181 -9.59 -10.10 -36.05
C GLN A 181 -9.03 -8.88 -35.31
N ASP A 182 -7.73 -8.92 -35.00
CA ASP A 182 -7.00 -7.79 -34.41
C ASP A 182 -6.80 -6.69 -35.45
N LEU A 183 -7.20 -5.47 -35.10
CA LEU A 183 -7.12 -4.26 -35.91
C LEU A 183 -6.17 -3.21 -35.31
N SER A 184 -5.47 -3.54 -34.22
CA SER A 184 -4.66 -2.59 -33.45
C SER A 184 -3.47 -2.02 -34.25
N ASP A 185 -3.01 -2.73 -35.28
CA ASP A 185 -1.93 -2.29 -36.19
C ASP A 185 -2.42 -1.36 -37.32
N GLN A 186 -3.74 -1.21 -37.50
CA GLN A 186 -4.31 -0.24 -38.43
C GLN A 186 -4.37 1.09 -37.68
N GLN A 187 -3.69 2.11 -38.20
CA GLN A 187 -3.42 3.40 -37.53
C GLN A 187 -4.71 4.14 -37.12
N MET A 188 -5.30 3.71 -36.00
CA MET A 188 -6.46 4.29 -35.33
C MET A 188 -5.91 5.20 -34.23
N GLY A 189 -6.49 6.40 -34.09
CA GLY A 189 -5.94 7.43 -33.19
C GLY A 189 -6.03 7.01 -31.72
N ASP A 190 -4.91 6.61 -31.13
CA ASP A 190 -4.82 6.29 -29.71
C ASP A 190 -4.55 7.56 -28.89
N SER A 191 -5.42 7.84 -27.93
CA SER A 191 -5.22 8.88 -26.92
C SER A 191 -5.68 8.38 -25.56
N SER A 192 -4.75 7.79 -24.82
CA SER A 192 -4.84 7.53 -23.38
C SER A 192 -4.24 8.71 -22.61
N SER A 193 -4.87 9.13 -21.51
CA SER A 193 -4.40 10.19 -20.60
C SER A 193 -4.67 9.81 -19.15
#